data_AF-A0A7S2NDG4-F1
#
_entry.id   AF-A0A7S2NDG4-F1
#
_cell.length_a   1.000
_cell.length_b   1.000
_cell.length_c   1.000
_cell.angle_alpha   90.00
_cell.angle_beta   90.00
_cell.angle_gamma   90.00
#
_symmetry.space_group_name_H-M   'P 1'
#
loop_
_entity.id
_entity.type
_entity.pdbx_description
1 polymer ?
#
loop_
_entity_poly.entity_id
_entity_poly.type
_entity_poly.pdbx_seq_one_letter_code
_entity_poly.pdbx_strand_id
1 'polypeptide(L)'
;FLCALYADTVVIRGQLGHATFLSALLQACVQLLPLFPVFSILIAFVFLELGELCEHLLGMSDARISAWLNVPIYYGVLYGPFAYIYLCVKSLARESTLLPRSV
;
A
#
# COMPACT_ATOMS: atom_id res chain seq x y z
N PHE A 1 -4.52 -11.08 -4.46
CA PHE A 1 -4.78 -9.62 -4.40
C PHE A 1 -5.87 -9.19 -5.37
N LEU A 2 -5.63 -9.20 -6.69
CA LEU A 2 -6.58 -8.70 -7.70
C LEU A 2 -7.96 -9.35 -7.63
N CYS A 3 -8.03 -10.68 -7.49
CA CYS A 3 -9.30 -11.39 -7.35
C CYS A 3 -10.08 -10.96 -6.09
N ALA A 4 -9.37 -10.69 -4.99
CA ALA A 4 -10.00 -10.23 -3.75
C ALA A 4 -10.52 -8.80 -3.87
N LEU A 5 -9.76 -7.92 -4.53
CA LEU A 5 -10.17 -6.55 -4.82
C LEU A 5 -11.38 -6.50 -5.77
N TYR A 6 -11.38 -7.34 -6.82
CA TYR A 6 -12.50 -7.50 -7.74
C TYR A 6 -13.73 -8.07 -7.03
N ALA A 7 -13.55 -9.12 -6.20
CA ALA A 7 -14.64 -9.69 -5.44
C ALA A 7 -15.26 -8.66 -4.48
N ASP A 8 -14.45 -7.90 -3.73
CA ASP A 8 -14.94 -6.88 -2.79
C ASP A 8 -15.69 -5.74 -3.50
N THR A 9 -15.15 -5.21 -4.60
CA THR A 9 -15.69 -3.99 -5.24
C THR A 9 -16.77 -4.24 -6.30
N VAL A 10 -16.69 -5.36 -7.02
CA VAL A 10 -17.59 -5.67 -8.15
C VAL A 10 -18.60 -6.74 -7.77
N VAL A 11 -18.18 -7.86 -7.18
CA VAL A 11 -19.06 -9.03 -6.96
C VAL A 11 -19.88 -8.92 -5.67
N ILE A 12 -19.22 -8.64 -4.54
CA ILE A 12 -19.83 -8.64 -3.21
C ILE A 12 -20.62 -7.34 -2.99
N ARG A 13 -20.03 -6.19 -3.32
CA ARG A 13 -20.64 -4.88 -3.06
C ARG A 13 -21.38 -4.29 -4.26
N GLY A 14 -21.13 -4.77 -5.48
CA GLY A 14 -21.77 -4.24 -6.70
C GLY A 14 -21.53 -2.74 -6.92
N GLN A 15 -20.46 -2.17 -6.35
CA GLN A 15 -20.23 -0.71 -6.32
C GLN A 15 -19.64 -0.15 -7.60
N LEU A 16 -18.95 -0.99 -8.38
CA LEU A 16 -18.32 -0.63 -9.64
C LEU A 16 -18.75 -1.60 -10.74
N GLY A 17 -19.01 -1.08 -11.94
CA GLY A 17 -19.12 -1.89 -13.14
C GLY A 17 -17.75 -2.42 -13.59
N HIS A 18 -17.72 -3.52 -14.36
CA HIS A 18 -16.47 -4.19 -14.77
C HIS A 18 -15.49 -3.24 -15.51
N ALA A 19 -16.00 -2.43 -16.43
CA ALA A 19 -15.19 -1.47 -17.18
C ALA A 19 -14.62 -0.36 -16.28
N THR A 20 -15.44 0.14 -15.34
CA THR A 20 -15.02 1.16 -14.37
C THR A 20 -13.96 0.62 -13.42
N PHE A 21 -14.11 -0.63 -12.97
CA PHE A 21 -13.11 -1.32 -12.16
C PHE A 21 -11.77 -1.42 -12.89
N LEU A 22 -11.78 -1.87 -14.15
CA LEU A 22 -10.55 -2.03 -14.94
C LEU A 22 -9.86 -0.68 -15.16
N SER A 23 -10.63 0.37 -15.49
CA SER A 23 -10.11 1.73 -15.65
C SER A 23 -9.48 2.24 -14.34
N ALA A 24 -10.18 2.08 -13.21
CA ALA A 24 -9.69 2.48 -11.90
C ALA A 24 -8.40 1.74 -11.49
N LEU A 25 -8.34 0.43 -11.78
CA LEU A 25 -7.15 -0.39 -11.53
C LEU A 25 -5.96 0.11 -12.36
N LEU A 26 -6.15 0.33 -13.65
CA LEU A 26 -5.09 0.83 -14.54
C LEU A 26 -4.63 2.22 -14.13
N GLN A 27 -5.56 3.12 -13.79
CA GLN A 27 -5.24 4.46 -13.32
C GLN A 27 -4.43 4.41 -12.01
N ALA A 28 -4.82 3.56 -11.05
CA ALA A 28 -4.07 3.38 -9.81
C ALA A 28 -2.65 2.83 -10.06
N CYS A 29 -2.48 1.89 -10.98
CA CYS A 29 -1.18 1.39 -11.39
C CYS A 29 -0.31 2.49 -12.03
N VAL A 30 -0.88 3.31 -12.92
CA VAL A 30 -0.16 4.42 -13.57
C VAL A 30 0.23 5.50 -12.56
N GLN A 31 -0.64 5.83 -11.61
CA GLN A 31 -0.33 6.78 -10.53
C GLN A 31 0.76 6.26 -9.59
N LEU A 32 0.85 4.94 -9.41
CA LEU A 32 1.85 4.32 -8.56
C LEU A 32 3.26 4.35 -9.16
N LEU A 33 3.41 4.26 -10.50
CA LEU A 33 4.70 4.28 -11.19
C LEU A 33 5.65 5.41 -10.75
N PRO A 34 5.24 6.70 -10.76
CA PRO A 34 6.10 7.78 -10.30
C PRO A 34 6.26 7.84 -8.77
N LEU A 35 5.32 7.28 -8.02
CA LEU A 35 5.37 7.27 -6.56
C LEU A 35 6.28 6.16 -6.02
N PHE A 36 6.49 5.09 -6.77
CA PHE A 36 7.26 3.93 -6.33
C PHE A 36 8.72 4.25 -5.97
N PRO A 37 9.49 5.04 -6.77
CA PRO A 37 10.83 5.48 -6.39
C PRO A 37 10.80 6.35 -5.13
N VAL A 38 9.84 7.26 -5.02
CA VAL A 38 9.70 8.18 -3.87
C VAL A 38 9.43 7.40 -2.58
N PHE A 39 8.48 6.46 -2.61
CA PHE A 39 8.21 5.60 -1.46
C PHE A 39 9.41 4.73 -1.11
N SER A 40 10.14 4.22 -2.10
CA SER A 40 11.34 3.43 -1.85
C SER A 40 12.42 4.24 -1.13
N ILE A 41 12.65 5.49 -1.53
CA ILE A 41 13.58 6.41 -0.87
C ILE A 41 13.12 6.74 0.55
N LEU A 42 11.83 7.07 0.74
CA LEU A 42 11.28 7.38 2.05
C LEU A 42 11.39 6.19 3.01
N ILE A 43 11.08 4.98 2.52
CA ILE A 43 11.23 3.74 3.29
C ILE A 43 12.70 3.56 3.67
N ALA A 44 13.63 3.65 2.72
CA ALA A 44 15.05 3.53 3.00
C ALA A 44 15.53 4.55 4.04
N PHE A 45 15.10 5.81 3.94
CA PHE A 45 15.44 6.87 4.89
C PHE A 45 14.91 6.57 6.29
N VAL A 46 13.64 6.19 6.42
CA VAL A 46 13.03 5.83 7.71
C VAL A 46 13.76 4.65 8.35
N PHE A 47 14.13 3.63 7.58
CA PHE A 47 14.82 2.45 8.10
C PHE A 47 16.29 2.72 8.48
N LEU A 48 16.97 3.62 7.78
CA LEU A 48 18.30 4.11 8.16
C LEU A 48 18.25 4.80 9.53
N GLU A 49 17.36 5.77 9.69
CA GLU A 49 17.16 6.49 10.96
C GLU A 49 16.76 5.55 12.09
N LEU A 50 15.87 4.59 11.82
CA LEU A 50 15.46 3.59 12.81
C LEU A 50 16.63 2.68 13.22
N GLY A 51 17.53 2.36 12.28
CA GLY A 51 18.74 1.61 12.54
C GLY A 51 19.67 2.34 13.49
N GLU A 52 19.98 3.61 13.18
CA GLU A 52 20.80 4.47 14.05
C GLU A 52 20.20 4.64 15.45
N LEU A 53 18.87 4.84 15.52
CA LEU A 53 18.17 4.98 16.79
C LEU A 53 18.22 3.68 17.62
N CYS A 54 18.08 2.52 16.98
CA CYS A 54 18.18 1.22 17.66
C CYS A 54 19.61 0.95 18.16
N GLU A 55 20.63 1.32 17.39
CA GLU A 55 22.02 1.20 17.82
C GLU A 55 22.29 2.08 19.05
N HIS A 56 21.88 3.35 19.01
CA HIS A 56 22.13 4.31 20.08
C HIS A 56 21.30 4.07 21.36
N LEU A 57 20.03 3.68 21.25
CA LEU A 57 19.14 3.53 22.41
C LEU A 57 19.15 2.12 23.01
N LEU A 58 19.33 1.09 22.18
CA LEU A 58 19.18 -0.30 22.60
C LEU A 58 20.51 -1.07 22.59
N GLY A 59 21.61 -0.46 22.12
CA GLY A 59 22.92 -1.11 22.02
C GLY A 59 22.89 -2.37 21.15
N MET A 60 21.94 -2.45 20.21
CA MET A 60 21.81 -3.61 19.35
C MET A 60 22.93 -3.65 18.32
N SER A 61 23.54 -4.82 18.15
CA SER A 61 24.50 -5.07 17.08
C SER A 61 23.83 -4.95 15.70
N ASP A 62 24.57 -4.38 14.75
CA ASP A 62 24.17 -4.16 13.36
C ASP A 62 23.59 -5.43 12.68
N ALA A 63 24.16 -6.60 12.97
CA ALA A 63 23.68 -7.89 12.45
C ALA A 63 22.25 -8.25 12.95
N ARG A 64 21.92 -7.88 14.19
CA ARG A 64 20.62 -8.14 14.80
C ARG A 64 19.56 -7.14 14.32
N ILE A 65 19.95 -5.89 14.11
CA ILE A 65 19.11 -4.84 13.52
C ILE A 65 18.75 -5.20 12.08
N SER A 66 19.74 -5.55 11.26
CA SER A 66 19.54 -5.94 9.85
C SER A 66 18.57 -7.12 9.72
N ALA A 67 18.70 -8.15 10.56
CA ALA A 67 17.79 -9.29 10.56
C ALA A 67 16.34 -8.89 10.93
N TRP A 68 16.18 -7.96 11.87
CA TRP A 68 14.87 -7.48 12.33
C TRP A 68 14.19 -6.54 11.34
N LEU A 69 14.95 -5.68 10.66
CA LEU A 69 14.42 -4.68 9.72
C LEU A 69 14.21 -5.24 8.33
N ASN A 70 14.93 -6.28 7.91
CA ASN A 70 14.78 -6.86 6.58
C ASN A 70 13.36 -7.37 6.31
N VAL A 71 12.74 -8.01 7.30
CA VAL A 71 11.36 -8.54 7.17
C VAL A 71 10.37 -7.40 6.90
N PRO A 72 10.20 -6.39 7.77
CA PRO A 72 9.27 -5.30 7.53
C PRO A 72 9.61 -4.48 6.28
N ILE A 73 10.89 -4.31 5.92
CA ILE A 73 11.28 -3.69 4.64
C ILE A 73 10.77 -4.52 3.47
N TYR A 74 11.06 -5.83 3.47
CA TYR A 74 10.65 -6.74 2.41
C TYR A 74 9.13 -6.74 2.23
N TYR A 75 8.38 -6.90 3.32
CA TYR A 75 6.92 -6.90 3.26
C TYR A 75 6.35 -5.52 2.90
N GLY A 76 6.93 -4.44 3.42
CA GLY A 76 6.49 -3.07 3.15
C GLY A 76 6.68 -2.69 1.68
N VAL A 77 7.86 -2.95 1.11
CA VAL A 77 8.17 -2.63 -0.29
C VAL A 77 7.41 -3.55 -1.25
N LEU A 78 7.30 -4.85 -0.93
CA LEU A 78 6.63 -5.81 -1.80
C LEU A 78 5.11 -5.63 -1.79
N TYR A 79 4.49 -5.40 -0.62
CA TYR A 79 3.04 -5.36 -0.49
C TYR A 79 2.43 -3.96 -0.38
N GLY A 80 3.20 -2.95 0.01
CA GLY A 80 2.75 -1.55 0.06
C GLY A 80 2.11 -1.04 -1.25
N PRO A 81 2.68 -1.33 -2.43
CA PRO A 81 2.09 -0.91 -3.70
C PRO A 81 0.71 -1.53 -3.95
N PHE A 82 0.53 -2.80 -3.58
CA PHE A 82 -0.78 -3.46 -3.67
C PHE A 82 -1.77 -2.86 -2.69
N ALA A 83 -1.35 -2.53 -1.46
CA ALA A 83 -2.19 -1.84 -0.50
C ALA A 83 -2.63 -0.46 -1.03
N TYR A 84 -1.73 0.30 -1.66
CA TYR A 84 -2.06 1.58 -2.29
C TYR A 84 -3.12 1.42 -3.38
N ILE A 85 -2.91 0.50 -4.34
CA ILE A 85 -3.87 0.22 -5.42
C ILE A 85 -5.25 -0.15 -4.84
N TYR A 86 -5.27 -0.98 -3.80
CA TYR A 86 -6.50 -1.39 -3.15
C TYR A 86 -7.25 -0.20 -2.55
N LEU A 87 -6.55 0.68 -1.84
CA LEU A 87 -7.15 1.86 -1.21
C LEU A 87 -7.70 2.83 -2.26
N CYS A 88 -6.98 3.06 -3.37
CA CYS A 88 -7.45 3.91 -4.47
C CYS A 88 -8.71 3.36 -5.15
N VAL A 89 -8.72 2.08 -5.51
CA VAL A 89 -9.88 1.47 -6.17
C VAL A 89 -11.07 1.40 -5.20
N LYS A 90 -10.82 1.15 -3.91
CA LYS A 90 -11.86 1.10 -2.88
C LYS A 90 -12.42 2.48 -2.52
N SER A 91 -11.61 3.54 -2.52
CA SER A 91 -12.11 4.90 -2.30
C SER A 91 -13.07 5.29 -3.42
N LEU A 92 -12.72 4.99 -4.67
CA LEU A 92 -13.59 5.22 -5.82
C LEU A 92 -14.90 4.43 -5.71
N ALA A 93 -14.83 3.14 -5.33
CA ALA A 93 -16.02 2.31 -5.12
C ALA A 93 -16.93 2.84 -4.00
N ARG A 94 -16.35 3.46 -2.96
CA ARG A 94 -17.08 4.13 -1.89
C ARG A 94 -17.70 5.47 -2.29
N GLU A 95 -17.19 6.11 -3.33
CA GLU A 95 -17.72 7.37 -3.87
C GLU A 95 -18.80 7.13 -4.91
N SER A 96 -18.76 6.01 -5.63
CA SER A 96 -19.79 5.61 -6.58
C SER A 96 -21.10 5.12 -5.93
N THR A 97 -21.14 5.03 -4.61
CA THR A 97 -22.35 4.62 -3.87
C THR A 97 -23.27 5.82 -3.61
N LEU A 98 -24.54 5.73 -4.02
CA LEU A 98 -25.57 6.78 -3.83
C LEU A 98 -26.09 6.91 -2.39
N LEU A 99 -25.59 6.09 -1.45
CA LEU A 99 -26.09 6.10 -0.08
C LEU A 99 -25.57 7.34 0.67
N PRO A 100 -26.46 8.12 1.31
CA PRO A 100 -26.05 9.28 2.08
C PRO A 100 -25.17 8.83 3.25
N ARG A 101 -24.03 9.50 3.41
CA ARG A 101 -23.11 9.27 4.52
C ARG A 101 -23.70 9.95 5.75
N SER A 102 -24.12 9.17 6.75
CA SER A 102 -24.38 9.71 8.09
C SER A 102 -23.03 10.18 8.64
N VAL A 103 -22.87 11.50 8.71
CA VAL A 103 -21.78 12.21 9.38
C VAL A 103 -21.80 11.88 10.87
#